data_AF-A0A429ZWT1-F1
#
_entry.id   AF-A0A429ZWT1-F1
#
_cell.length_a   1.000
_cell.length_b   1.000
_cell.length_c   1.000
_cell.angle_alpha   90.00
_cell.angle_beta   90.00
_cell.angle_gamma   90.00
#
_symmetry.space_group_name_H-M   'P 1'
#
loop_
_entity.id
_entity.type
_entity.pdbx_description
1 polymer ?
#
loop_
_entity_poly.entity_id
_entity_poly.type
_entity_poly.pdbx_seq_one_letter_code
_entity_poly.pdbx_strand_id
1 'polypeptide(L)'
;MVGDQVSTHEDIKKRVKVRESKISDELLDEYLTTALDRIKLYTGINDLPIEFNSIIVDVVLAMYRRKYYEGIEQEKADVFSVKFINNILSQFDREFQNYKRKKAEELNNLSGKIVFK
;
A
#
# COMPACT_ATOMS: atom_id res chain seq x y z
N MET A 1 -3.69 -25.77 9.53
CA MET A 1 -2.73 -24.65 9.59
C MET A 1 -2.87 -23.90 8.27
N VAL A 2 -3.66 -22.83 8.24
CA VAL A 2 -3.71 -21.95 7.06
C VAL A 2 -2.39 -21.20 7.11
N GLY A 3 -1.45 -21.56 6.23
CA GLY A 3 -0.21 -20.82 6.12
C GLY A 3 -0.57 -19.40 5.76
N ASP A 4 -0.25 -18.45 6.64
CA ASP A 4 -0.32 -17.03 6.34
C ASP A 4 0.32 -16.83 4.97
N GLN A 5 -0.50 -16.47 3.98
CA GLN A 5 0.01 -16.10 2.67
C GLN A 5 0.71 -14.75 2.88
N VAL A 6 1.99 -14.78 3.17
CA VAL A 6 2.84 -13.59 3.14
C VAL A 6 2.95 -13.24 1.66
N SER A 7 2.08 -12.38 1.17
CA SER A 7 2.30 -11.83 -0.16
C SER A 7 3.58 -11.04 -0.13
N THR A 8 4.45 -11.37 -1.06
CA THR A 8 5.75 -10.74 -1.17
C THR A 8 5.62 -9.49 -2.05
N HIS A 9 6.59 -8.57 -1.94
CA HIS A 9 6.70 -7.44 -2.88
C HIS A 9 6.64 -7.92 -4.35
N GLU A 10 7.12 -9.13 -4.63
CA GLU A 10 7.09 -9.75 -5.95
C GLU A 10 5.66 -9.98 -6.49
N ASP A 11 4.71 -10.35 -5.64
CA ASP A 11 3.32 -10.54 -6.05
C ASP A 11 2.67 -9.21 -6.44
N ILE A 12 2.99 -8.15 -5.70
CA ILE A 12 2.54 -6.79 -5.99
C ILE A 12 3.11 -6.33 -7.33
N LYS A 13 4.42 -6.52 -7.55
CA LYS A 13 5.10 -6.18 -8.82
C LYS A 13 4.46 -6.90 -10.00
N LYS A 14 4.21 -8.21 -9.90
CA LYS A 14 3.50 -8.98 -10.93
C LYS A 14 2.13 -8.39 -11.25
N ARG A 15 1.33 -8.06 -10.22
CA ARG A 15 -0.01 -7.45 -10.40
C ARG A 15 0.03 -6.06 -11.04
N VAL A 16 1.09 -5.28 -10.81
CA VAL A 16 1.31 -4.01 -11.51
C VAL A 16 1.63 -4.27 -12.98
N LYS A 17 2.60 -5.16 -13.25
CA LYS A 17 3.07 -5.50 -14.62
C LYS A 17 1.97 -6.07 -15.52
N VAL A 18 0.99 -6.77 -14.95
CA VAL A 18 -0.20 -7.23 -15.69
C VAL A 18 -1.02 -6.06 -16.24
N ARG A 19 -1.08 -4.94 -15.52
CA ARG A 19 -1.89 -3.76 -15.89
C ARG A 19 -1.07 -2.70 -16.64
N GLU A 20 0.24 -2.68 -16.41
CA GLU A 20 1.16 -1.76 -17.03
C GLU A 20 2.50 -2.45 -17.29
N SER A 21 2.64 -3.06 -18.47
CA SER A 21 3.83 -3.83 -18.82
C SER A 21 5.03 -2.95 -19.18
N LYS A 22 4.81 -1.65 -19.44
CA LYS A 22 5.85 -0.71 -19.90
C LYS A 22 6.61 -0.03 -18.76
N ILE A 23 6.17 -0.17 -17.52
CA ILE A 23 6.94 0.33 -16.37
C ILE A 23 8.26 -0.43 -16.28
N SER A 24 9.39 0.25 -16.13
CA SER A 24 10.68 -0.43 -15.87
C SER A 24 10.70 -1.01 -14.46
N ASP A 25 11.51 -2.05 -14.24
CA ASP A 25 11.60 -2.67 -12.91
C ASP A 25 12.17 -1.71 -11.86
N GLU A 26 13.18 -0.92 -12.24
CA GLU A 26 13.75 0.12 -11.38
C GLU A 26 12.70 1.15 -10.93
N LEU A 27 11.88 1.64 -11.87
CA LEU A 27 10.85 2.62 -11.56
C LEU A 27 9.70 2.01 -10.75
N LEU A 28 9.35 0.75 -11.05
CA LEU A 28 8.36 0.00 -10.29
C LEU A 28 8.80 -0.18 -8.83
N ASP A 29 10.07 -0.45 -8.59
CA ASP A 29 10.62 -0.66 -7.26
C ASP A 29 10.63 0.64 -6.44
N GLU A 30 11.00 1.75 -7.07
CA GLU A 30 10.94 3.07 -6.44
C GLU A 30 9.49 3.46 -6.09
N TYR A 31 8.56 3.25 -7.02
CA TYR A 31 7.15 3.58 -6.77
C TYR A 31 6.51 2.67 -5.73
N LEU A 32 6.87 1.38 -5.73
CA LEU A 32 6.40 0.44 -4.72
C LEU A 32 6.89 0.85 -3.32
N THR A 33 8.17 1.18 -3.20
CA THR A 33 8.76 1.65 -1.94
C THR A 33 8.06 2.91 -1.46
N THR A 34 7.92 3.92 -2.33
CA THR A 34 7.21 5.16 -2.01
C THR A 34 5.75 4.91 -1.62
N ALA A 35 5.03 4.03 -2.32
CA ALA A 35 3.64 3.70 -1.99
C ALA A 35 3.51 3.06 -0.61
N LEU A 36 4.39 2.10 -0.28
CA LEU A 36 4.43 1.43 1.01
C LEU A 36 4.68 2.44 2.14
N ASP A 37 5.71 3.27 2.01
CA ASP A 37 6.06 4.28 3.02
C ASP A 37 4.92 5.27 3.24
N ARG A 38 4.27 5.72 2.17
CA ARG A 38 3.16 6.68 2.27
C ARG A 38 1.92 6.05 2.89
N ILE A 39 1.60 4.80 2.59
CA ILE A 39 0.50 4.08 3.24
C ILE A 39 0.79 3.91 4.74
N LYS A 40 2.02 3.52 5.12
CA LYS A 40 2.42 3.39 6.52
C LYS A 40 2.31 4.72 7.27
N LEU A 41 2.82 5.81 6.69
CA LEU A 41 2.73 7.15 7.27
C LEU A 41 1.29 7.64 7.39
N TYR A 42 0.47 7.42 6.36
CA TYR A 42 -0.93 7.86 6.32
C TYR A 42 -1.80 7.10 7.32
N THR A 43 -1.59 5.79 7.44
CA THR A 43 -2.41 4.92 8.29
C THR A 43 -1.83 4.76 9.70
N GLY A 44 -0.54 4.95 9.91
CA GLY A 44 0.13 4.56 11.16
C GLY A 44 0.23 3.05 11.37
N ILE A 45 0.02 2.24 10.32
CA ILE A 45 0.14 0.78 10.36
C ILE A 45 1.52 0.39 9.84
N ASN A 46 2.36 -0.22 10.68
CA ASN A 46 3.72 -0.61 10.29
C ASN A 46 3.75 -1.88 9.44
N ASP A 47 2.99 -2.88 9.86
CA ASP A 47 2.87 -4.17 9.17
C ASP A 47 1.61 -4.17 8.32
N LEU A 48 1.78 -3.92 7.03
CA LEU A 48 0.67 -3.86 6.09
C LEU A 48 0.17 -5.28 5.78
N PRO A 49 -1.14 -5.54 5.91
CA PRO A 49 -1.71 -6.86 5.69
C PRO A 49 -1.83 -7.16 4.18
N ILE A 50 -1.90 -8.44 3.79
CA ILE A 50 -2.01 -8.86 2.37
C ILE A 50 -3.21 -8.23 1.65
N GLU A 51 -4.29 -7.96 2.39
CA GLU A 51 -5.50 -7.31 1.90
C GLU A 51 -5.21 -5.90 1.34
N PHE A 52 -4.14 -5.24 1.77
CA PHE A 52 -3.76 -3.91 1.27
C PHE A 52 -3.03 -3.98 -0.08
N ASN A 53 -2.70 -5.18 -0.58
CA ASN A 53 -1.97 -5.30 -1.84
C ASN A 53 -2.72 -4.71 -3.03
N SER A 54 -4.05 -4.78 -3.09
CA SER A 54 -4.81 -4.08 -4.14
C SER A 54 -4.61 -2.57 -4.06
N ILE A 55 -4.67 -2.02 -2.85
CA ILE A 55 -4.48 -0.58 -2.59
C ILE A 55 -3.06 -0.15 -3.02
N ILE A 56 -2.04 -0.92 -2.64
CA ILE A 56 -0.64 -0.65 -3.02
C ILE A 56 -0.50 -0.65 -4.55
N VAL A 57 -1.07 -1.65 -5.24
CA VAL A 57 -1.04 -1.70 -6.71
C VAL A 57 -1.72 -0.48 -7.34
N ASP A 58 -2.88 -0.07 -6.82
CA ASP A 58 -3.63 1.06 -7.37
C ASP A 58 -2.87 2.39 -7.16
N VAL A 59 -2.21 2.56 -6.02
CA VAL A 59 -1.34 3.72 -5.74
C VAL A 59 -0.16 3.75 -6.70
N VAL A 60 0.55 2.62 -6.89
CA VAL A 60 1.69 2.53 -7.82
C VAL A 60 1.27 2.86 -9.24
N LEU A 61 0.13 2.34 -9.70
CA LEU A 61 -0.39 2.64 -11.04
C LEU A 61 -0.79 4.11 -11.19
N ALA A 62 -1.38 4.71 -10.15
CA ALA A 62 -1.70 6.13 -10.16
C ALA A 62 -0.44 7.01 -10.23
N MET A 63 0.61 6.65 -9.49
CA MET A 63 1.93 7.30 -9.57
C MET A 63 2.53 7.21 -10.97
N TYR A 64 2.51 6.02 -11.58
CA TYR A 64 2.99 5.84 -12.94
C TYR A 64 2.20 6.65 -13.96
N ARG A 65 0.87 6.61 -13.91
CA ARG A 65 0.01 7.36 -14.84
C ARG A 65 0.21 8.87 -14.72
N ARG A 66 0.37 9.39 -13.49
CA ARG A 66 0.60 10.82 -13.23
C ARG A 66 1.85 11.35 -13.94
N LYS A 67 2.93 10.57 -13.98
CA LYS A 67 4.19 10.90 -14.67
C LYS A 67 3.97 11.33 -16.13
N TYR A 68 3.09 10.62 -16.85
CA TYR A 68 2.83 10.87 -18.28
C TYR A 68 2.00 12.13 -18.53
N TYR A 69 1.20 12.58 -17.54
CA TYR A 69 0.45 13.83 -17.67
C TYR A 69 1.30 15.07 -17.35
N GLU A 70 2.35 14.93 -16.54
CA GLU A 70 3.23 16.04 -16.16
C GLU A 70 4.51 16.14 -17.01
N GLY A 71 4.69 15.26 -18.00
CA GLY A 71 5.85 15.31 -18.90
C GLY A 71 7.18 15.09 -18.16
N ILE A 72 7.14 14.39 -17.02
CA ILE A 72 8.32 14.13 -16.20
C ILE A 72 9.22 13.14 -16.95
N GLU A 73 10.22 13.68 -17.65
CA GLU A 73 11.28 12.90 -18.27
C GLU A 73 11.94 11.98 -17.23
N GLN A 74 12.32 10.77 -17.66
CA GLN A 74 12.65 9.66 -16.79
C GLN A 74 13.81 9.93 -15.82
N GLU A 75 14.60 10.97 -16.05
CA GLU A 75 15.84 11.27 -15.32
C GLU A 75 15.65 11.98 -13.98
N LYS A 76 14.43 12.47 -13.68
CA LYS A 76 14.09 13.00 -12.36
C LYS A 76 12.69 12.53 -12.02
N ALA A 77 12.55 11.39 -11.35
CA ALA A 77 11.33 11.07 -10.59
C ALA A 77 11.23 12.06 -9.42
N ASP A 78 11.01 13.32 -9.77
CA ASP A 78 10.94 14.43 -8.84
C ASP A 78 9.74 14.20 -7.95
N VAL A 79 10.00 14.32 -6.64
CA VAL A 79 9.14 13.98 -5.51
C VAL A 79 7.65 14.10 -5.85
N PHE A 80 6.92 12.98 -5.94
CA PHE A 80 5.46 13.05 -6.01
C PHE A 80 4.95 13.90 -4.86
N SER A 81 4.13 14.91 -5.17
CA SER A 81 3.60 15.75 -4.11
C SER A 81 2.85 14.89 -3.09
N VAL A 82 3.17 15.06 -1.81
CA VAL A 82 2.49 14.34 -0.71
C VAL A 82 0.97 14.52 -0.82
N LYS A 83 0.53 15.69 -1.27
CA LYS A 83 -0.88 16.01 -1.53
C LYS A 83 -1.52 15.06 -2.56
N PHE A 84 -0.84 14.78 -3.67
CA PHE A 84 -1.35 13.85 -4.69
C PHE A 84 -1.56 12.45 -4.11
N ILE A 85 -0.55 11.91 -3.44
CA ILE A 85 -0.63 10.56 -2.85
C ILE A 85 -1.70 10.52 -1.76
N ASN A 86 -1.76 11.51 -0.87
CA ASN A 86 -2.79 11.58 0.17
C ASN A 86 -4.20 11.62 -0.41
N ASN A 87 -4.42 12.31 -1.53
CA ASN A 87 -5.73 12.32 -2.22
C ASN A 87 -6.09 10.95 -2.82
N ILE A 88 -5.11 10.12 -3.18
CA ILE A 88 -5.36 8.73 -3.57
C ILE A 88 -5.73 7.92 -2.32
N LEU A 89 -4.91 8.02 -1.27
CA LEU A 89 -5.09 7.26 -0.04
C LEU A 89 -6.41 7.56 0.67
N SER A 90 -6.90 8.80 0.62
CA SER A 90 -8.20 9.16 1.21
C SER A 90 -9.38 8.42 0.58
N GLN A 91 -9.24 7.92 -0.66
CA GLN A 91 -10.29 7.10 -1.29
C GLN A 91 -10.45 5.74 -0.61
N PHE A 92 -9.43 5.30 0.14
CA PHE A 92 -9.38 4.03 0.86
C PHE A 92 -9.53 4.20 2.39
N ASP A 93 -9.94 5.39 2.86
CA ASP A 93 -10.08 5.69 4.29
C ASP A 93 -11.01 4.68 4.98
N ARG A 94 -12.10 4.28 4.31
CA ARG A 94 -13.05 3.31 4.86
C ARG A 94 -12.38 1.97 5.15
N GLU A 95 -11.59 1.45 4.23
CA GLU A 95 -10.86 0.20 4.33
C GLU A 95 -9.83 0.27 5.47
N PHE A 96 -9.08 1.38 5.54
CA PHE A 96 -8.10 1.60 6.60
C PHE A 96 -8.74 1.66 7.99
N GLN A 97 -9.85 2.39 8.14
CA GLN A 97 -10.56 2.47 9.42
C GLN A 97 -11.18 1.12 9.82
N ASN A 98 -11.72 0.38 8.85
CA ASN A 98 -12.23 -0.97 9.10
C ASN A 98 -11.13 -1.92 9.59
N TYR A 99 -9.95 -1.88 8.97
CA TYR A 99 -8.82 -2.70 9.42
C TYR A 99 -8.39 -2.34 10.85
N LYS A 100 -8.20 -1.05 11.14
CA LYS A 100 -7.86 -0.58 12.50
C LYS A 100 -8.87 -1.01 13.54
N ARG A 101 -10.17 -0.89 13.23
CA ARG A 101 -11.25 -1.30 14.13
C ARG A 101 -11.22 -2.81 14.41
N LYS A 102 -11.11 -3.64 13.37
CA LYS A 102 -11.01 -5.10 13.53
C LYS A 102 -9.81 -5.49 14.41
N LYS A 103 -8.64 -4.89 14.14
CA LYS A 103 -7.42 -5.14 14.92
C LYS A 103 -7.57 -4.74 16.39
N ALA A 104 -8.26 -3.63 16.67
CA ALA A 104 -8.56 -3.21 18.04
C ALA A 104 -9.56 -4.15 18.74
N GLU A 105 -10.60 -4.60 18.04
CA GLU A 105 -11.57 -5.59 18.54
C GLU A 105 -10.89 -6.93 18.87
N GLU A 106 -9.99 -7.41 18.01
CA GLU A 106 -9.19 -8.62 18.22
C GLU A 106 -8.30 -8.51 19.46
N LEU A 107 -7.60 -7.37 19.64
CA LEU A 107 -6.76 -7.13 20.80
C LEU A 107 -7.55 -7.12 22.11
N ASN A 108 -8.73 -6.47 22.12
CA ASN A 108 -9.61 -6.43 23.28
C ASN A 108 -10.10 -7.84 23.67
N ASN A 109 -10.49 -8.65 22.69
CA ASN A 109 -10.95 -10.03 22.92
C ASN A 109 -9.85 -10.93 23.50
N LEU A 110 -8.58 -10.70 23.14
CA LEU A 110 -7.43 -11.41 23.72
C LEU A 110 -7.20 -10.99 25.17
N SER A 111 -7.27 -9.69 25.47
CA SER A 111 -7.06 -9.16 26.83
C SER A 111 -8.13 -9.60 27.84
N GLY A 112 -9.39 -9.68 27.41
CA GLY A 112 -10.50 -10.15 28.26
C GLY A 112 -10.50 -11.66 28.53
N LYS A 113 -9.69 -12.44 27.79
CA LYS A 113 -9.59 -13.90 27.95
C LYS A 113 -8.54 -14.33 28.99
N ILE A 114 -7.70 -13.42 29.47
CA ILE A 114 -6.76 -13.67 30.57
C ILE A 114 -7.52 -13.51 31.90
N VAL A 115 -8.35 -14.50 32.23
CA VAL A 115 -8.89 -14.67 33.59
C VAL A 115 -8.00 -15.69 34.27
N PHE A 116 -7.18 -15.24 35.23
CA PHE A 116 -6.34 -16.11 36.05
C PHE A 116 -7.22 -17.07 36.86
N LYS A 117 -6.91 -18.37 36.78
CA LYS A 117 -7.46 -19.43 37.63
C LYS A 117 -6.34 -20.00 38.48
#